data_AF-A0A3M2C9S4-F1
#
_entry.id   AF-A0A3M2C9S4-F1
#
_cell.length_a   1.000
_cell.length_b   1.000
_cell.length_c   1.000
_cell.angle_alpha   90.00
_cell.angle_beta   90.00
_cell.angle_gamma   90.00
#
_symmetry.space_group_name_H-M   'P 1'
#
loop_
_entity.id
_entity.type
_entity.pdbx_description
1 polymer ?
#
loop_
_entity_poly.entity_id
_entity_poly.type
_entity_poly.pdbx_seq_one_letter_code
_entity_poly.pdbx_strand_id
1 'polypeptide(L)'
;MSGHGRAGAPPWEGAAHWEGEPVTAWAARWGCSRVEAYDVVGSTSDRVRALAAAGAEAPLVVLADEQRAGRGRAGRAWASPRGGLWASLLVEPAGQGSVLPLVVGLAVA
;
A
#
# COMPACT_ATOMS: atom_id res chain seq x y z
N MET A 1 0.84 -6.70 -33.18
CA MET A 1 -0.36 -5.84 -33.30
C MET A 1 -1.10 -5.98 -31.97
N SER A 2 -0.61 -5.31 -30.93
CA SER A 2 -0.98 -3.96 -30.48
C SER A 2 -2.27 -3.98 -29.66
N GLY A 3 -2.18 -3.59 -28.39
CA GLY A 3 -3.35 -3.20 -27.59
C GLY A 3 -3.44 -3.72 -26.16
N HIS A 4 -2.36 -3.85 -25.39
CA HIS A 4 -2.51 -3.79 -23.92
C HIS A 4 -2.66 -2.31 -23.55
N GLY A 5 -3.89 -1.80 -23.68
CA GLY A 5 -4.24 -0.48 -23.19
C GLY A 5 -3.80 -0.38 -21.74
N ARG A 6 -2.93 0.58 -21.44
CA ARG A 6 -2.73 1.03 -20.06
C ARG A 6 -4.08 1.55 -19.61
N ALA A 7 -4.84 0.71 -18.91
CA ALA A 7 -5.96 1.18 -18.11
C ALA A 7 -5.42 2.35 -17.31
N GLY A 8 -6.00 3.54 -17.50
CA GLY A 8 -5.61 4.72 -16.75
C GLY A 8 -5.60 4.34 -15.27
N ALA A 9 -4.55 4.73 -14.56
CA ALA A 9 -4.50 4.48 -13.11
C ALA A 9 -5.82 4.99 -12.51
N PRO A 10 -6.51 4.19 -11.67
CA PRO A 10 -7.77 4.62 -11.10
C PRO A 10 -7.57 5.94 -10.34
N PRO A 11 -8.59 6.81 -10.26
CA PRO A 11 -8.51 7.99 -9.41
C PRO A 11 -8.28 7.51 -7.97
N TRP A 12 -7.11 7.85 -7.43
CA TRP A 12 -6.72 7.50 -6.06
C TRP A 12 -7.14 8.64 -5.14
N GLU A 13 -8.37 8.61 -4.64
CA GLU A 13 -8.85 9.59 -3.67
C GLU A 13 -8.52 9.15 -2.24
N GLY A 14 -7.43 9.70 -1.70
CA GLY A 14 -6.97 9.42 -0.33
C GLY A 14 -7.69 10.28 0.71
N ALA A 15 -7.84 9.74 1.92
CA ALA A 15 -8.30 10.47 3.09
C ALA A 15 -7.17 11.34 3.66
N ALA A 16 -7.52 12.56 4.10
CA ALA A 16 -6.57 13.44 4.77
C ALA A 16 -6.24 13.01 6.21
N HIS A 17 -7.11 12.19 6.82
CA HIS A 17 -7.00 11.70 8.19
C HIS A 17 -7.18 10.18 8.21
N TRP A 18 -6.56 9.55 9.21
CA TRP A 18 -6.71 8.14 9.51
C TRP A 18 -6.65 7.96 11.04
N GLU A 19 -7.60 7.22 11.60
CA GLU A 19 -7.75 7.03 13.06
C GLU A 19 -7.84 8.37 13.84
N GLY A 20 -8.52 9.36 13.26
CA GLY A 20 -8.73 10.68 13.88
C GLY A 20 -7.57 11.67 13.75
N GLU A 21 -6.42 11.25 13.24
CA GLU A 21 -5.22 12.07 13.09
C GLU A 21 -4.88 12.30 11.61
N PRO A 22 -4.26 13.43 11.23
CA PRO A 22 -3.85 13.65 9.84
C PRO A 22 -2.77 12.65 9.42
N VAL A 23 -2.83 12.18 8.17
CA VAL A 23 -1.86 11.19 7.64
C VAL A 23 -0.40 11.65 7.71
N THR A 24 -0.17 12.97 7.72
CA THR A 24 1.16 13.56 7.90
C THR A 24 1.73 13.36 9.31
N ALA A 25 0.88 13.32 10.35
CA ALA A 25 1.33 13.01 11.71
C ALA A 25 1.82 11.56 11.82
N TRP A 26 1.13 10.63 11.15
CA TRP A 26 1.56 9.24 11.04
C TRP A 26 2.88 9.10 10.27
N ALA A 27 3.04 9.82 9.16
CA ALA A 27 4.30 9.82 8.41
C ALA A 27 5.48 10.25 9.28
N ALA A 28 5.33 11.35 10.04
CA ALA A 28 6.36 11.81 10.97
C ALA A 28 6.64 10.78 12.09
N ARG A 29 5.59 10.19 12.67
CA ARG A 29 5.72 9.22 13.77
C ARG A 29 6.41 7.93 13.36
N TRP A 30 6.15 7.45 12.14
CA TRP A 30 6.73 6.22 11.62
C TRP A 30 8.05 6.44 10.86
N GLY A 31 8.52 7.68 10.75
CA GLY A 31 9.72 8.00 9.98
C GLY A 31 9.56 7.67 8.49
N CYS A 32 8.34 7.80 7.96
CA CYS A 32 8.03 7.58 6.55
C CYS A 32 8.09 8.90 5.78
N SER A 33 8.56 8.85 4.54
CA SER A 33 8.49 9.97 3.60
C SER A 33 7.03 10.37 3.34
N ARG A 34 6.12 9.39 3.38
CA ARG A 34 4.69 9.57 3.10
C ARG A 34 3.84 8.45 3.68
N VAL A 35 2.64 8.82 4.11
CA VAL A 35 1.53 7.90 4.39
C VAL A 35 0.34 8.33 3.55
N GLU A 36 -0.31 7.37 2.90
CA GLU A 36 -1.65 7.56 2.32
C GLU A 36 -2.64 6.62 2.99
N ALA A 37 -3.84 7.10 3.24
CA ALA A 37 -4.95 6.30 3.77
C ALA A 37 -6.15 6.40 2.82
N TYR A 38 -6.95 5.33 2.76
CA TYR A 38 -8.09 5.22 1.87
C TYR A 38 -9.27 4.56 2.58
N ASP A 39 -10.46 5.16 2.52
CA ASP A 39 -11.68 4.48 2.98
C ASP A 39 -11.96 3.23 2.15
N VAL A 40 -11.73 3.33 0.83
CA VAL A 40 -11.87 2.23 -0.13
C VAL A 40 -10.83 2.42 -1.23
N VAL A 41 -10.10 1.36 -1.58
CA VAL A 41 -9.12 1.36 -2.68
C VAL A 41 -9.29 0.13 -3.57
N GLY A 42 -8.77 0.17 -4.80
CA GLY A 42 -8.65 -1.05 -5.62
C GLY A 42 -7.76 -2.07 -4.92
N SER A 43 -6.47 -1.75 -4.76
CA SER A 43 -5.51 -2.51 -3.96
C SER A 43 -4.45 -1.56 -3.42
N THR A 44 -4.14 -1.67 -2.13
CA THR A 44 -3.00 -0.95 -1.52
C THR A 44 -1.69 -1.30 -2.23
N SER A 45 -1.54 -2.55 -2.69
CA SER A 45 -0.36 -3.02 -3.43
C SER A 45 -0.24 -2.35 -4.81
N ASP A 46 -1.36 -2.13 -5.51
CA ASP A 46 -1.34 -1.34 -6.76
C ASP A 46 -0.94 0.09 -6.52
N ARG A 47 -1.50 0.69 -5.46
CA ARG A 47 -1.21 2.08 -5.14
C ARG A 47 0.26 2.29 -4.83
N VAL A 48 0.85 1.44 -3.99
CA VAL A 48 2.29 1.49 -3.70
C VAL A 48 3.13 1.32 -4.96
N ARG A 49 2.77 0.38 -5.85
CA ARG A 49 3.47 0.20 -7.14
C ARG A 49 3.37 1.44 -8.04
N ALA A 50 2.20 2.07 -8.10
CA ALA A 50 1.99 3.29 -8.87
C ALA A 50 2.83 4.46 -8.32
N LEU A 51 2.92 4.60 -7.00
CA LEU A 51 3.77 5.60 -6.35
C LEU A 51 5.26 5.34 -6.61
N ALA A 52 5.72 4.10 -6.46
CA ALA A 52 7.09 3.72 -6.78
C ALA A 52 7.43 4.01 -8.25
N ALA A 53 6.53 3.69 -9.17
CA ALA A 53 6.71 4.00 -10.60
C ALA A 53 6.71 5.50 -10.91
N ALA A 54 6.10 6.32 -10.06
CA ALA A 54 6.13 7.78 -10.14
C ALA A 54 7.36 8.40 -9.42
N GLY A 55 8.26 7.58 -8.88
CA GLY A 55 9.48 8.04 -8.20
C GLY A 55 9.29 8.44 -6.74
N ALA A 56 8.26 7.92 -6.06
CA ALA A 56 8.08 8.17 -4.63
C ALA A 56 9.25 7.59 -3.82
N GLU A 57 9.72 8.36 -2.83
CA GLU A 57 10.80 7.95 -1.92
C GLU A 57 10.32 6.92 -0.90
N ALA A 58 11.18 5.95 -0.59
CA ALA A 58 11.00 5.05 0.54
C ALA A 58 11.54 5.70 1.85
N PRO A 59 11.02 5.34 3.05
CA PRO A 59 9.92 4.41 3.26
C PRO A 59 8.56 5.11 3.13
N LEU A 60 7.60 4.42 2.50
CA LEU A 60 6.23 4.92 2.29
C LEU A 60 5.21 3.85 2.65
N VAL A 61 4.06 4.28 3.19
CA VAL A 61 2.96 3.40 3.58
C VAL A 61 1.67 3.79 2.88
N VAL A 62 0.92 2.79 2.41
CA VAL A 62 -0.47 2.96 1.95
C VAL A 62 -1.37 2.06 2.80
N LEU A 63 -2.41 2.65 3.36
CA LEU A 63 -3.41 2.03 4.21
C LEU A 63 -4.78 2.06 3.53
N ALA A 64 -5.63 1.09 3.82
CA ALA A 64 -7.03 1.13 3.46
C ALA A 64 -7.92 0.36 4.43
N ASP A 65 -9.16 0.83 4.60
CA ASP A 65 -10.19 0.11 5.37
C ASP A 65 -10.85 -1.00 4.55
N GLU A 66 -10.94 -0.83 3.22
CA GLU A 66 -11.49 -1.82 2.28
C GLU A 66 -10.69 -1.87 0.97
N GLN A 67 -10.51 -3.07 0.41
CA GLN A 67 -10.01 -3.24 -0.97
C GLN A 67 -11.04 -3.95 -1.87
N ARG A 68 -11.34 -3.35 -3.02
CA ARG A 68 -12.26 -3.91 -4.04
C ARG A 68 -11.61 -4.88 -5.02
N ALA A 69 -10.28 -4.85 -5.12
CA ALA A 69 -9.47 -5.68 -6.01
C ALA A 69 -8.22 -6.21 -5.27
N GLY A 70 -8.40 -6.62 -4.01
CA GLY A 70 -7.33 -7.18 -3.18
C GLY A 70 -6.67 -8.40 -3.85
N ARG A 71 -5.33 -8.48 -3.75
CA ARG A 71 -4.53 -9.53 -4.37
C ARG A 71 -3.75 -10.35 -3.36
N GLY A 72 -3.90 -11.66 -3.45
CA GLY A 72 -3.09 -12.65 -2.75
C GLY A 72 -1.97 -13.20 -3.63
N ARG A 73 -1.26 -14.20 -3.09
CA ARG A 73 -0.18 -14.89 -3.79
C ARG A 73 -0.70 -15.71 -4.98
N ALA A 74 0.16 -15.86 -5.99
CA ALA A 74 -0.13 -16.67 -7.19
C ALA A 74 -1.42 -16.26 -7.92
N GLY A 75 -1.72 -14.95 -7.96
CA GLY A 75 -2.86 -14.41 -8.70
C GLY A 75 -4.22 -14.62 -8.03
N ARG A 76 -4.29 -15.19 -6.82
CA ARG A 76 -5.54 -15.35 -6.10
C ARG A 76 -6.11 -14.00 -5.66
N ALA A 77 -7.42 -13.87 -5.67
CA ALA A 77 -8.10 -12.75 -5.02
C ALA A 77 -7.88 -12.80 -3.50
N TRP A 78 -7.82 -11.64 -2.85
CA TRP A 78 -7.76 -11.50 -1.40
C TRP A 78 -8.94 -10.67 -0.92
N ALA A 79 -9.90 -11.31 -0.24
CA ALA A 79 -11.04 -10.62 0.34
C ALA A 79 -10.55 -9.62 1.40
N SER A 80 -10.93 -8.35 1.22
CA SER A 80 -10.44 -7.25 2.05
C SER A 80 -11.59 -6.33 2.48
N PRO A 81 -12.60 -6.84 3.22
CA PRO A 81 -13.73 -6.03 3.67
C PRO A 81 -13.31 -5.04 4.75
N ARG A 82 -14.20 -4.09 5.06
CA ARG A 82 -14.07 -3.25 6.26
C ARG A 82 -13.93 -4.08 7.54
N GLY A 83 -13.21 -3.51 8.51
CA GLY A 83 -12.92 -4.14 9.80
C GLY A 83 -11.57 -4.87 9.86
N GLY A 84 -10.81 -4.89 8.76
CA GLY A 84 -9.41 -5.30 8.75
C GLY A 84 -8.48 -4.11 8.50
N LEU A 85 -7.17 -4.32 8.73
CA LEU A 85 -6.11 -3.39 8.32
C LEU A 85 -5.50 -3.89 7.00
N TRP A 86 -5.71 -3.15 5.91
CA TRP A 86 -5.08 -3.45 4.63
C TRP A 86 -3.94 -2.46 4.40
N ALA A 87 -2.70 -2.97 4.35
CA ALA A 87 -1.53 -2.13 4.25
C ALA A 87 -0.55 -2.66 3.18
N SER A 88 0.14 -1.74 2.52
CA SER A 88 1.30 -2.03 1.67
C SER A 88 2.39 -1.01 1.94
N LEU A 89 3.65 -1.46 1.90
CA LEU A 89 4.81 -0.63 2.19
C LEU A 89 5.77 -0.62 1.00
N LEU A 90 6.36 0.55 0.74
CA LEU A 90 7.55 0.70 -0.10
C LEU A 90 8.75 0.86 0.84
N VAL A 91 9.72 -0.05 0.74
CA VAL A 91 10.91 -0.07 1.60
C VAL A 91 12.16 -0.32 0.78
N GLU A 92 13.27 0.25 1.22
CA GLU A 92 14.61 -0.14 0.77
C GLU A 92 15.15 -1.20 1.74
N PRO A 93 15.36 -2.45 1.30
CA PRO A 93 15.86 -3.48 2.18
C PRO A 93 17.31 -3.18 2.59
N ALA A 94 17.56 -3.13 3.91
CA ALA A 94 18.91 -2.97 4.48
C ALA A 94 19.83 -4.19 4.27
N GLY A 95 19.41 -5.21 3.50
CA GLY A 95 20.11 -6.47 3.32
C GLY A 95 19.47 -7.37 2.26
N GLN A 96 19.55 -8.69 2.45
CA GLN A 96 19.00 -9.66 1.48
C GLN A 96 17.46 -9.58 1.46
N GLY A 97 16.89 -9.01 0.39
CA GLY A 97 15.45 -8.88 0.22
C GLY A 97 14.68 -10.21 0.26
N SER A 98 15.35 -11.35 0.08
CA SER A 98 14.76 -12.68 0.14
C SER A 98 14.16 -13.03 1.50
N VAL A 99 14.67 -12.46 2.60
CA VAL A 99 14.17 -12.72 3.96
C VAL A 99 13.04 -11.79 4.39
N LEU A 100 12.71 -10.76 3.59
CA LEU A 100 11.65 -9.80 3.91
C LEU A 100 10.31 -10.45 4.27
N PRO A 101 9.83 -11.51 3.57
CA PRO A 101 8.58 -12.16 3.95
C PRO A 101 8.60 -12.74 5.38
N LEU A 102 9.76 -13.22 5.85
CA LEU A 102 9.91 -13.74 7.21
C LEU A 102 9.95 -12.61 8.25
N VAL A 103 10.69 -11.53 7.96
CA VAL A 103 10.78 -10.36 8.83
C VAL A 103 9.42 -9.71 9.01
N VAL A 104 8.68 -9.50 7.91
CA VAL A 104 7.34 -8.93 7.95
C VAL A 104 6.36 -9.85 8.68
N GLY A 105 6.45 -11.18 8.43
CA GLY A 105 5.62 -12.15 9.14
C GLY A 105 5.84 -12.14 10.65
N LEU A 106 7.10 -12.04 11.09
CA LEU A 106 7.46 -11.95 12.51
C LEU A 106 7.01 -10.64 13.16
N ALA A 107 7.09 -9.51 12.43
CA ALA A 107 6.73 -8.20 12.97
C ALA A 107 5.22 -8.02 13.24
N VAL A 108 4.37 -8.85 12.62
CA VAL A 108 2.90 -8.78 12.74
C VAL A 108 2.34 -9.84 13.70
N ALA A 109 3.12 -10.86 14.06
CA ALA A 109 2.72 -11.94 14.95
C ALA A 109 2.58 -11.48 16.40
#